data_AF-A0A2A6BMV0-F1
#
_entry.id   AF-A0A2A6BMV0-F1
#
_cell.length_a   1.000
_cell.length_b   1.000
_cell.length_c   1.000
_cell.angle_alpha   90.00
_cell.angle_beta   90.00
_cell.angle_gamma   90.00
#
_symmetry.space_group_name_H-M   'P 1'
#
loop_
_entity.id
_entity.type
_entity.pdbx_description
1 polymer ?
#
loop_
_entity_poly.entity_id
_entity_poly.type
_entity_poly.pdbx_seq_one_letter_code
_entity_poly.pdbx_strand_id
1 'polypeptide(L)'
;MIEKVHSMIALLKVLSSPYSKDDTISRSSPVVSPSESRRQEMLREEELRKIEREELMRIERERERRAPKAATRLPPMKVYSGRKEEFEDFRVAFEIRYGDEDKKTAVALLREVLVGEAKEEYRNIPEGTKKEGAKACLDYLEKRLSEESPFYKIESEQKMRDQRLNGRTVAKVCEEVEKWVCKLHKDEERKEERRVTQIMSLYKATPEYIKLLELFESGESYQAMKDHLIRVEFIARQMSDLRGGMSVRRGDISSSKLECF
;
A
#
# COMPACT_ATOMS: atom_id res chain seq x y z
N MET A 1 7.76 -27.45 -17.54
CA MET A 1 7.97 -28.76 -16.88
C MET A 1 7.58 -29.94 -17.76
N ILE A 2 6.48 -29.85 -18.54
CA ILE A 2 6.02 -30.91 -19.46
C ILE A 2 7.05 -31.25 -20.57
N GLU A 3 7.83 -30.28 -21.04
CA GLU A 3 8.87 -30.51 -22.07
C GLU A 3 10.05 -31.35 -21.58
N LYS A 4 10.40 -31.28 -20.28
CA LYS A 4 11.49 -32.08 -19.70
C LYS A 4 11.12 -33.56 -19.61
N VAL A 5 9.83 -33.87 -19.40
CA VAL A 5 9.32 -35.24 -19.29
C VAL A 5 9.31 -35.91 -20.67
N HIS A 6 8.87 -35.21 -21.72
CA HIS A 6 8.94 -35.73 -23.09
C HIS A 6 10.39 -35.93 -23.58
N SER A 7 11.32 -35.06 -23.17
CA SER A 7 12.74 -35.20 -23.50
C SER A 7 13.41 -36.41 -22.82
N MET A 8 13.05 -36.71 -21.56
CA MET A 8 13.53 -37.92 -20.87
C MET A 8 12.98 -39.22 -21.49
N ILE A 9 11.71 -39.23 -21.92
CA ILE A 9 11.10 -40.39 -22.59
C ILE A 9 11.75 -40.65 -23.96
N ALA A 10 12.16 -39.59 -24.67
CA ALA A 10 12.91 -39.72 -25.92
C ALA A 10 14.32 -40.29 -25.71
N LEU A 11 15.03 -39.87 -24.65
CA LEU A 11 16.36 -40.38 -24.31
C LEU A 11 16.34 -41.86 -23.90
N LEU A 12 15.30 -42.32 -23.18
CA LEU A 12 15.14 -43.72 -22.80
C LEU A 12 14.83 -44.63 -24.00
N LYS A 13 14.17 -44.12 -25.05
CA LYS A 13 13.94 -44.89 -26.29
C LYS A 13 15.18 -45.04 -27.17
N VAL A 14 16.09 -44.06 -27.15
CA VAL A 14 17.33 -44.11 -27.94
C VAL A 14 18.36 -45.08 -27.35
N LEU A 15 18.35 -45.29 -26.03
CA LEU A 15 19.26 -46.22 -25.35
C LEU A 15 18.86 -47.71 -25.47
N SER A 16 17.74 -48.03 -26.12
CA SER A 16 17.21 -49.40 -26.27
C SER A 16 17.45 -50.03 -27.66
N SER A 17 18.31 -49.47 -28.50
CA SER A 17 18.63 -50.03 -29.82
C SER A 17 19.82 -51.01 -29.76
N PRO A 18 19.69 -52.29 -30.14
CA PRO A 18 20.80 -53.23 -30.15
C PRO A 18 21.41 -53.37 -31.55
N TYR A 19 22.73 -53.20 -31.67
CA TYR A 19 23.70 -53.74 -32.66
C TYR A 19 24.94 -52.81 -32.57
N SER A 20 26.21 -53.20 -32.57
CA SER A 20 26.98 -54.44 -32.41
C SER A 20 28.45 -54.02 -32.63
N LYS A 21 29.40 -54.47 -31.80
CA LYS A 21 30.75 -54.92 -32.21
C LYS A 21 31.58 -55.41 -30.99
N ASP A 22 31.87 -56.71 -31.06
CA ASP A 22 33.00 -57.50 -30.55
C ASP A 22 33.69 -57.14 -29.25
N ASP A 23 33.62 -58.06 -28.28
CA ASP A 23 34.83 -58.73 -27.78
C ASP A 23 34.46 -60.10 -27.17
N THR A 24 35.23 -61.11 -27.59
CA THR A 24 35.21 -62.49 -27.11
C THR A 24 35.46 -62.59 -25.60
N ILE A 25 34.56 -63.23 -24.84
CA ILE A 25 34.86 -64.10 -23.70
C ILE A 25 33.67 -65.05 -23.48
N SER A 26 33.95 -66.34 -23.58
CA SER A 26 33.03 -67.43 -23.25
C SER A 26 32.57 -67.35 -21.80
N ARG A 27 31.26 -67.18 -21.57
CA ARG A 27 30.58 -67.69 -20.38
C ARG A 27 29.11 -67.96 -20.69
N SER A 28 28.70 -69.18 -20.39
CA SER A 28 27.37 -69.77 -20.52
C SER A 28 26.22 -68.80 -20.22
N SER A 29 25.44 -68.49 -21.24
CA SER A 29 24.15 -67.82 -21.09
C SER A 29 23.04 -68.86 -20.93
N PRO A 30 22.11 -68.71 -19.96
CA PRO A 30 20.91 -69.53 -19.92
C PRO A 30 20.04 -69.16 -21.13
N VAL A 31 19.66 -70.16 -21.92
CA VAL A 31 18.74 -69.99 -23.05
C VAL A 31 17.36 -69.71 -22.45
N VAL A 32 17.04 -68.43 -22.27
CA VAL A 32 15.68 -67.99 -21.93
C VAL A 32 14.81 -68.22 -23.15
N SER A 33 13.76 -69.02 -22.99
CA SER A 33 12.90 -69.40 -24.10
C SER A 33 12.17 -68.16 -24.67
N PRO A 34 11.89 -68.07 -25.98
CA PRO A 34 11.18 -66.94 -26.59
C PRO A 34 9.81 -66.62 -25.94
N SER A 35 9.22 -67.62 -25.29
CA SER A 35 7.99 -67.53 -24.50
C SER A 35 8.18 -66.85 -23.13
N GLU A 36 9.35 -66.95 -22.51
CA GLU A 36 9.67 -66.30 -21.23
C GLU A 36 10.04 -64.84 -21.42
N SER A 37 10.72 -64.50 -22.52
CA SER A 37 11.05 -63.11 -22.86
C SER A 37 9.78 -62.27 -23.09
N ARG A 38 8.80 -62.81 -23.82
CA ARG A 38 7.47 -62.18 -23.98
C ARG A 38 6.69 -62.04 -22.67
N ARG A 39 6.80 -63.02 -21.77
CA ARG A 39 6.16 -62.94 -20.44
C ARG A 39 6.80 -61.86 -19.56
N GLN A 40 8.13 -61.74 -19.58
CA GLN A 40 8.83 -60.66 -18.89
C GLN A 40 8.50 -59.29 -19.46
N GLU A 41 8.32 -59.18 -20.77
CA GLU A 41 7.95 -57.93 -21.44
C GLU A 41 6.52 -57.49 -21.06
N MET A 42 5.55 -58.40 -21.04
CA MET A 42 4.20 -58.11 -20.55
C MET A 42 4.17 -57.68 -19.09
N LEU A 43 4.96 -58.31 -18.22
CA LEU A 43 5.05 -57.94 -16.81
C LEU A 43 5.63 -56.53 -16.62
N ARG A 44 6.66 -56.16 -17.39
CA ARG A 44 7.22 -54.81 -17.37
C ARG A 44 6.22 -53.76 -17.88
N GLU A 45 5.46 -54.10 -18.92
CA GLU A 45 4.44 -53.21 -19.47
C GLU A 45 3.28 -53.01 -18.47
N GLU A 46 2.91 -54.05 -17.73
CA GLU A 46 1.90 -53.99 -16.67
C GLU A 46 2.37 -53.14 -15.46
N GLU A 47 3.64 -53.26 -15.07
CA GLU A 47 4.24 -52.41 -14.03
C GLU A 47 4.29 -50.94 -14.44
N LEU A 48 4.68 -50.64 -15.69
CA LEU A 48 4.67 -49.28 -16.24
C LEU A 48 3.27 -48.66 -16.21
N ARG A 49 2.24 -49.41 -16.62
CA ARG A 49 0.84 -48.96 -16.56
C ARG A 49 0.37 -48.72 -15.13
N LYS A 50 0.87 -49.49 -14.16
CA LYS A 50 0.55 -49.32 -12.75
C LYS A 50 1.17 -48.04 -12.18
N ILE A 51 2.43 -47.77 -12.51
CA ILE A 51 3.14 -46.53 -12.11
C ILE A 51 2.44 -45.30 -12.71
N GLU A 52 2.10 -45.35 -13.99
CA GLU A 52 1.42 -44.24 -14.67
C GLU A 52 0.03 -43.95 -14.06
N ARG A 53 -0.73 -44.99 -13.71
CA ARG A 53 -2.00 -44.84 -12.97
C ARG A 53 -1.80 -44.26 -11.58
N GLU A 54 -0.77 -44.66 -10.85
CA GLU A 54 -0.48 -44.09 -9.52
C GLU A 54 -0.05 -42.64 -9.60
N GLU A 55 0.75 -42.25 -10.60
CA GLU A 55 1.09 -40.84 -10.84
C GLU A 55 -0.13 -40.01 -11.23
N LEU A 56 -0.99 -40.51 -12.12
CA LEU A 56 -2.24 -39.84 -12.48
C LEU A 56 -3.15 -39.64 -11.25
N MET A 57 -3.28 -40.66 -10.39
CA MET A 57 -4.04 -40.57 -9.14
C MET A 57 -3.41 -39.58 -8.15
N ARG A 58 -2.07 -39.43 -8.10
CA ARG A 58 -1.40 -38.41 -7.29
C ARG A 58 -1.66 -37.00 -7.82
N ILE A 59 -1.57 -36.82 -9.14
CA ILE A 59 -1.86 -35.55 -9.82
C ILE A 59 -3.32 -35.15 -9.61
N GLU A 60 -4.25 -36.10 -9.68
CA GLU A 60 -5.68 -35.87 -9.46
C GLU A 60 -5.97 -35.52 -8.00
N ARG A 61 -5.37 -36.20 -7.02
CA ARG A 61 -5.49 -35.81 -5.60
C ARG A 61 -4.87 -34.46 -5.30
N GLU A 62 -3.76 -34.10 -5.94
CA GLU A 62 -3.23 -32.74 -5.85
C GLU A 62 -4.18 -31.73 -6.49
N ARG A 63 -4.77 -32.04 -7.64
CA ARG A 63 -5.79 -31.20 -8.28
C ARG A 63 -7.04 -31.06 -7.44
N GLU A 64 -7.50 -32.09 -6.74
CA GLU A 64 -8.65 -32.02 -5.82
C GLU A 64 -8.31 -31.27 -4.53
N ARG A 65 -7.09 -31.41 -3.99
CA ARG A 65 -6.62 -30.58 -2.88
C ARG A 65 -6.48 -29.10 -3.27
N ARG A 66 -6.12 -28.84 -4.53
CA ARG A 66 -6.05 -27.51 -5.14
C ARG A 66 -7.38 -27.06 -5.75
N ALA A 67 -8.38 -27.94 -5.81
CA ALA A 67 -9.69 -27.58 -6.30
C ALA A 67 -10.28 -26.65 -5.25
N PRO A 68 -10.83 -25.49 -5.65
CA PRO A 68 -11.43 -24.57 -4.71
C PRO A 68 -12.56 -25.33 -4.02
N LYS A 69 -12.38 -25.62 -2.72
CA LYS A 69 -13.49 -26.07 -1.86
C LYS A 69 -14.63 -25.10 -2.12
N ALA A 70 -15.75 -25.66 -2.56
CA ALA A 70 -16.93 -24.97 -3.04
C ALA A 70 -17.03 -23.54 -2.49
N ALA A 71 -16.97 -22.56 -3.41
CA ALA A 71 -17.01 -21.15 -3.12
C ALA A 71 -18.21 -20.77 -2.24
N THR A 72 -18.06 -20.82 -0.92
CA THR A 72 -18.56 -19.74 -0.08
C THR A 72 -17.87 -18.49 -0.60
N ARG A 73 -18.56 -17.76 -1.47
CA ARG A 73 -18.07 -16.50 -2.05
C ARG A 73 -17.54 -15.66 -0.89
N LEU A 74 -16.21 -15.52 -0.82
CA LEU A 74 -15.61 -14.65 0.17
C LEU A 74 -16.27 -13.28 0.01
N PRO A 75 -16.62 -12.58 1.10
CA PRO A 75 -17.22 -11.25 1.04
C PRO A 75 -16.42 -10.32 0.12
N PRO A 76 -16.95 -9.24 -0.44
CA PRO A 76 -16.12 -8.28 -1.19
C PRO A 76 -14.89 -7.86 -0.38
N MET A 77 -13.72 -7.79 -1.03
CA MET A 77 -12.49 -7.40 -0.34
C MET A 77 -12.62 -5.95 0.14
N LYS A 78 -12.27 -5.68 1.39
CA LYS A 78 -12.20 -4.31 1.89
C LYS A 78 -11.01 -3.60 1.25
N VAL A 79 -11.24 -2.34 0.86
CA VAL A 79 -10.15 -1.47 0.40
C VAL A 79 -9.29 -1.05 1.60
N TYR A 80 -7.99 -0.90 1.38
CA TYR A 80 -7.04 -0.47 2.41
C TYR A 80 -6.60 0.97 2.18
N SER A 81 -6.78 1.83 3.19
CA SER A 81 -6.46 3.25 3.09
C SER A 81 -5.07 3.63 3.60
N GLY A 82 -4.41 2.75 4.36
CA GLY A 82 -3.13 3.03 5.01
C GLY A 82 -3.15 2.98 6.54
N ARG A 83 -4.26 2.58 7.16
CA ARG A 83 -4.40 2.53 8.63
C ARG A 83 -3.74 1.29 9.20
N LYS A 84 -2.77 1.46 10.11
CA LYS A 84 -2.02 0.36 10.75
C LYS A 84 -2.93 -0.74 11.33
N GLU A 85 -4.00 -0.35 12.02
CA GLU A 85 -4.95 -1.27 12.67
C GLU A 85 -5.64 -2.22 11.68
N GLU A 86 -5.80 -1.80 10.42
CA GLU A 86 -6.48 -2.55 9.38
C GLU A 86 -5.50 -3.36 8.50
N PHE A 87 -4.18 -3.14 8.65
CA PHE A 87 -3.18 -3.67 7.72
C PHE A 87 -3.07 -5.19 7.77
N GLU A 88 -3.03 -5.79 8.96
CA GLU A 88 -2.85 -7.24 9.09
C GLU A 88 -4.06 -8.01 8.56
N ASP A 89 -5.28 -7.57 8.92
CA ASP A 89 -6.53 -8.12 8.40
C ASP A 89 -6.60 -8.01 6.86
N PHE A 90 -6.19 -6.86 6.32
CA PHE A 90 -6.09 -6.64 4.89
C PHE A 90 -5.08 -7.58 4.22
N ARG A 91 -3.87 -7.71 4.79
CA ARG A 91 -2.79 -8.55 4.28
C ARG A 91 -3.24 -10.01 4.19
N VAL A 92 -3.78 -10.55 5.29
CA VAL A 92 -4.27 -11.92 5.35
C VAL A 92 -5.41 -12.13 4.35
N ALA A 93 -6.37 -11.21 4.27
CA ALA A 93 -7.47 -11.30 3.31
C ALA A 93 -7.00 -11.23 1.85
N PHE A 94 -5.94 -10.48 1.56
CA PHE A 94 -5.33 -10.39 0.24
C PHE A 94 -4.63 -11.71 -0.12
N GLU A 95 -3.80 -12.24 0.78
CA GLU A 95 -3.06 -13.49 0.58
C GLU A 95 -4.00 -14.69 0.38
N ILE A 96 -5.11 -14.76 1.13
CA ILE A 96 -6.12 -15.82 0.96
C ILE A 96 -6.77 -15.80 -0.44
N ARG A 97 -6.97 -14.62 -1.03
CA ARG A 97 -7.68 -14.47 -2.31
C ARG A 97 -6.76 -14.56 -3.52
N TYR A 98 -5.56 -13.99 -3.39
CA TYR A 98 -4.68 -13.70 -4.51
C TYR A 98 -3.26 -14.23 -4.29
N GLY A 99 -3.00 -14.98 -3.22
CA GLY A 99 -1.69 -15.56 -2.93
C GLY A 99 -1.23 -16.59 -3.96
N ASP A 100 -2.18 -17.28 -4.58
CA ASP A 100 -1.92 -18.29 -5.63
C ASP A 100 -1.91 -17.70 -7.06
N GLU A 101 -2.23 -16.41 -7.21
CA GLU A 101 -2.19 -15.74 -8.51
C GLU A 101 -0.76 -15.51 -8.98
N ASP A 102 -0.57 -15.34 -10.30
CA ASP A 102 0.75 -14.99 -10.82
C ASP A 102 1.21 -13.61 -10.30
N LYS A 103 2.53 -13.45 -10.18
CA LYS A 103 3.12 -12.25 -9.56
C LYS A 103 2.61 -10.94 -10.18
N LYS A 104 2.40 -10.88 -11.49
CA LYS A 104 1.96 -9.65 -12.17
C LYS A 104 0.49 -9.38 -11.89
N THR A 105 -0.34 -10.40 -11.97
CA THR A 105 -1.78 -10.30 -11.67
C THR A 105 -2.01 -9.93 -10.21
N ALA A 106 -1.31 -10.57 -9.27
CA ALA A 106 -1.39 -10.21 -7.85
C ALA A 106 -0.99 -8.74 -7.60
N VAL A 107 0.09 -8.26 -8.24
CA VAL A 107 0.51 -6.85 -8.12
C VAL A 107 -0.52 -5.88 -8.71
N ALA A 108 -1.13 -6.24 -9.85
CA ALA A 108 -2.19 -5.45 -10.46
C ALA A 108 -3.44 -5.39 -9.55
N LEU A 109 -3.85 -6.51 -8.98
CA LEU A 109 -4.99 -6.60 -8.06
C LEU A 109 -4.73 -5.84 -6.77
N LEU A 110 -3.49 -5.90 -6.24
CA LEU A 110 -3.08 -5.12 -5.08
C LEU A 110 -3.32 -3.62 -5.32
N ARG A 111 -2.94 -3.08 -6.48
CA ARG A 111 -3.16 -1.67 -6.83
C ARG A 111 -4.64 -1.25 -6.78
N GLU A 112 -5.56 -2.14 -7.14
CA GLU A 112 -7.00 -1.83 -7.22
C GLU A 112 -7.67 -1.80 -5.84
N VAL A 113 -7.15 -2.56 -4.87
CA VAL A 113 -7.70 -2.61 -3.50
C VAL A 113 -7.07 -1.59 -2.56
N LEU A 114 -6.14 -0.76 -3.04
CA LEU A 114 -5.52 0.32 -2.30
C LEU A 114 -6.20 1.67 -2.59
N VAL A 115 -6.44 2.44 -1.54
CA VAL A 115 -7.01 3.79 -1.59
C VAL A 115 -6.23 4.76 -0.69
N GLY A 116 -6.47 6.06 -0.83
CA GLY A 116 -5.86 7.08 0.03
C GLY A 116 -4.33 7.03 0.07
N GLU A 117 -3.78 7.17 1.28
CA GLU A 117 -2.33 7.20 1.56
C GLU A 117 -1.64 5.90 1.11
N ALA A 118 -2.26 4.73 1.31
CA ALA A 118 -1.69 3.47 0.85
C ALA A 118 -1.52 3.40 -0.67
N LYS A 119 -2.44 4.02 -1.43
CA LYS A 119 -2.33 4.09 -2.89
C LYS A 119 -1.24 5.04 -3.34
N GLU A 120 -1.01 6.13 -2.61
CA GLU A 120 0.08 7.06 -2.87
C GLU A 120 1.43 6.39 -2.60
N GLU A 121 1.60 5.74 -1.46
CA GLU A 121 2.82 5.00 -1.13
C GLU A 121 3.10 3.85 -2.11
N TYR A 122 2.06 3.17 -2.57
CA TYR A 122 2.20 2.13 -3.60
C TYR A 122 2.82 2.65 -4.91
N ARG A 123 2.53 3.90 -5.29
CA ARG A 123 3.13 4.51 -6.51
C ARG A 123 4.63 4.75 -6.34
N ASN A 124 5.07 4.99 -5.11
CA ASN A 124 6.47 5.25 -4.77
C ASN A 124 7.31 3.96 -4.65
N ILE A 125 6.69 2.77 -4.72
CA ILE A 125 7.39 1.49 -4.67
C ILE A 125 8.33 1.36 -5.87
N PRO A 126 9.63 1.06 -5.66
CA PRO A 126 10.58 0.81 -6.73
C PRO A 126 10.12 -0.32 -7.65
N GLU A 127 10.35 -0.17 -8.96
CA GLU A 127 9.90 -1.14 -9.95
C GLU A 127 10.55 -2.52 -9.78
N GLY A 128 11.75 -2.58 -9.19
CA GLY A 128 12.40 -3.84 -8.79
C GLY A 128 11.56 -4.62 -7.77
N THR A 129 11.07 -3.93 -6.74
CA THR A 129 10.21 -4.53 -5.70
C THR A 129 8.86 -4.98 -6.28
N LYS A 130 8.28 -4.25 -7.24
CA LYS A 130 7.04 -4.69 -7.92
C LYS A 130 7.23 -5.97 -8.74
N LYS A 131 8.43 -6.19 -9.30
CA LYS A 131 8.75 -7.42 -10.05
C LYS A 131 8.91 -8.64 -9.13
N GLU A 132 9.27 -8.44 -7.88
CA GLU A 132 9.41 -9.52 -6.89
C GLU A 132 8.05 -10.15 -6.54
N GLY A 133 6.98 -9.35 -6.59
CA GLY A 133 5.58 -9.78 -6.47
C GLY A 133 4.81 -9.00 -5.39
N ALA A 134 3.52 -9.32 -5.24
CA ALA A 134 2.63 -8.59 -4.32
C ALA A 134 3.09 -8.64 -2.86
N LYS A 135 3.69 -9.76 -2.42
CA LYS A 135 4.23 -9.91 -1.07
C LYS A 135 5.33 -8.89 -0.75
N ALA A 136 6.26 -8.67 -1.68
CA ALA A 136 7.31 -7.68 -1.51
C ALA A 136 6.75 -6.25 -1.48
N CYS A 137 5.69 -5.97 -2.25
CA CYS A 137 4.97 -4.70 -2.18
C CYS A 137 4.26 -4.51 -0.83
N LEU A 138 3.61 -5.55 -0.29
CA LEU A 138 2.97 -5.52 1.01
C LEU A 138 3.98 -5.27 2.13
N ASP A 139 5.12 -5.96 2.13
CA ASP A 139 6.20 -5.75 3.10
C ASP A 139 6.78 -4.32 3.01
N TYR A 140 6.84 -3.73 1.81
CA TYR A 140 7.25 -2.34 1.63
C TYR A 140 6.21 -1.37 2.22
N LEU A 141 4.93 -1.59 1.93
CA LEU A 141 3.83 -0.76 2.44
C LEU A 141 3.76 -0.82 3.97
N GLU A 142 3.91 -2.02 4.56
CA GLU A 142 3.98 -2.20 6.01
C GLU A 142 5.05 -1.32 6.64
N LYS A 143 6.27 -1.38 6.09
CA LYS A 143 7.41 -0.60 6.58
C LYS A 143 7.24 0.90 6.40
N ARG A 144 6.61 1.34 5.32
CA ARG A 144 6.42 2.77 5.03
C ARG A 144 5.28 3.40 5.81
N LEU A 145 4.16 2.68 5.92
CA LEU A 145 2.96 3.14 6.60
C LEU A 145 3.04 2.91 8.12
N SER A 146 3.99 2.12 8.59
CA SER A 146 4.28 2.01 10.01
C SER A 146 4.85 3.33 10.55
N GLU A 147 4.21 3.84 11.60
CA GLU A 147 4.63 5.03 12.36
C GLU A 147 6.02 4.86 13.03
N GLU A 148 6.55 3.64 13.05
CA GLU A 148 7.87 3.31 13.61
C GLU A 148 9.03 3.50 12.61
N SER A 149 8.71 3.82 11.34
CA SER A 149 9.74 4.09 10.34
C SER A 149 10.46 5.41 10.62
N PRO A 150 11.81 5.45 10.62
CA PRO A 150 12.55 6.71 10.74
C PRO A 150 12.14 7.75 9.70
N PHE A 151 11.72 7.29 8.51
CA PHE A 151 11.24 8.15 7.43
C PHE A 151 9.90 8.80 7.75
N TYR A 152 9.00 8.09 8.44
CA TYR A 152 7.69 8.60 8.83
C TYR A 152 7.79 9.84 9.71
N LYS A 153 8.72 9.82 10.67
CA LYS A 153 8.97 10.96 11.55
C LYS A 153 9.51 12.15 10.78
N ILE A 154 10.48 11.93 9.89
CA ILE A 154 11.09 12.98 9.07
C ILE A 154 10.05 13.61 8.12
N GLU A 155 9.26 12.79 7.42
CA GLU A 155 8.23 13.26 6.50
C GLU A 155 7.10 13.98 7.24
N SER A 156 6.70 13.49 8.42
CA SER A 156 5.69 14.14 9.27
C SER A 156 6.19 15.49 9.80
N GLU A 157 7.46 15.59 10.21
CA GLU A 157 8.07 16.86 10.60
C GLU A 157 8.15 17.84 9.41
N GLN A 158 8.46 17.35 8.22
CA GLN A 158 8.48 18.18 7.01
C GLN A 158 7.08 18.70 6.66
N LYS A 159 6.06 17.83 6.67
CA LYS A 159 4.65 18.21 6.46
C LYS A 159 4.17 19.26 7.48
N MET A 160 4.59 19.15 8.74
CA MET A 160 4.29 20.14 9.77
C MET A 160 4.94 21.50 9.44
N ARG A 161 6.22 21.51 9.05
CA ARG A 161 6.94 22.75 8.68
C ARG A 161 6.37 23.43 7.44
N ASP A 162 5.88 22.66 6.47
CA ASP A 162 5.37 23.18 5.19
C ASP A 162 3.92 23.72 5.27
N GLN A 163 3.31 23.70 6.46
CA GLN A 163 1.99 24.30 6.68
C GLN A 163 1.98 25.81 6.35
N ARG A 164 0.85 26.30 5.81
CA ARG A 164 0.65 27.71 5.44
C ARG A 164 -0.70 28.23 5.92
N LEU A 165 -0.82 29.51 6.23
CA LEU A 165 -2.08 30.07 6.73
C LEU A 165 -3.20 30.05 5.68
N ASN A 166 -2.94 30.39 4.42
CA ASN A 166 -3.85 30.26 3.26
C ASN A 166 -5.32 30.69 3.50
N GLY A 167 -5.55 31.76 4.28
CA GLY A 167 -6.90 32.24 4.60
C GLY A 167 -7.73 31.30 5.50
N ARG A 168 -7.09 30.28 6.10
CA ARG A 168 -7.70 29.38 7.07
C ARG A 168 -7.92 30.11 8.39
N THR A 169 -8.96 29.71 9.11
CA THR A 169 -9.27 30.28 10.42
C THR A 169 -8.19 29.91 11.44
N VAL A 170 -7.85 30.80 12.37
CA VAL A 170 -6.91 30.58 13.47
C VAL A 170 -7.25 29.27 14.22
N ALA A 171 -8.53 29.02 14.51
CA ALA A 171 -8.96 27.82 15.21
C ALA A 171 -8.54 26.52 14.51
N LYS A 172 -8.79 26.41 13.20
CA LYS A 172 -8.37 25.25 12.39
C LYS A 172 -6.85 25.12 12.31
N VAL A 173 -6.12 26.24 12.17
CA VAL A 173 -4.65 26.22 12.15
C VAL A 173 -4.11 25.68 13.47
N CYS A 174 -4.62 26.16 14.60
CA CYS A 174 -4.19 25.70 15.93
C CYS A 174 -4.53 24.21 16.15
N GLU A 175 -5.74 23.78 15.77
CA GLU A 175 -6.14 22.38 15.87
C GLU A 175 -5.22 21.45 15.07
N GLU A 176 -4.82 21.85 13.85
CA GLU A 176 -3.87 21.08 13.05
C GLU A 176 -2.46 21.05 13.67
N VAL A 177 -1.97 22.19 14.20
CA VAL A 177 -0.68 22.26 14.90
C VAL A 177 -0.69 21.33 16.11
N GLU A 178 -1.74 21.37 16.93
CA GLU A 178 -1.90 20.50 18.09
C GLU A 178 -1.90 19.03 17.69
N LYS A 179 -2.61 18.66 16.61
CA LYS A 179 -2.64 17.29 16.07
C LYS A 179 -1.25 16.82 15.63
N TRP A 180 -0.51 17.63 14.86
CA TRP A 180 0.83 17.26 14.41
C TRP A 180 1.82 17.13 15.56
N VAL A 181 1.79 18.09 16.51
CA VAL A 181 2.70 18.07 17.65
C VAL A 181 2.41 16.88 18.58
N CYS A 182 1.14 16.58 18.86
CA CYS A 182 0.76 15.40 19.63
C CYS A 182 1.15 14.09 18.95
N LYS A 183 1.16 14.05 17.62
CA LYS A 183 1.57 12.89 16.83
C LYS A 183 3.09 12.68 16.85
N LEU A 184 3.88 13.77 16.82
CA LEU A 184 5.34 13.73 16.73
C LEU A 184 6.05 13.63 18.08
N HIS A 185 5.43 14.12 19.15
CA HIS A 185 6.04 14.23 20.48
C HIS A 185 5.16 13.59 21.54
N LYS A 186 5.76 12.80 22.44
CA LYS A 186 5.06 12.16 23.56
C LYS A 186 5.12 12.96 24.87
N ASP A 187 6.19 13.73 25.02
CA ASP A 187 6.49 14.55 26.19
C ASP A 187 5.73 15.88 26.15
N GLU A 188 5.01 16.23 27.22
CA GLU A 188 4.16 17.43 27.27
C GLU A 188 4.95 18.75 27.25
N GLU A 189 6.11 18.83 27.92
CA GLU A 189 6.94 20.03 27.88
C GLU A 189 7.48 20.26 26.46
N ARG A 190 7.91 19.18 25.80
CA ARG A 190 8.31 19.26 24.38
C ARG A 190 7.13 19.59 23.47
N LYS A 191 5.92 19.12 23.76
CA LYS A 191 4.74 19.49 22.96
C LYS A 191 4.48 20.99 23.04
N GLU A 192 4.54 21.56 24.24
CA GLU A 192 4.33 22.99 24.44
C GLU A 192 5.34 23.83 23.64
N GLU A 193 6.64 23.54 23.82
CA GLU A 193 7.73 24.20 23.09
C GLU A 193 7.53 24.12 21.56
N ARG A 194 7.11 22.96 21.06
CA ARG A 194 6.88 22.72 19.63
C ARG A 194 5.66 23.44 19.09
N ARG A 195 4.56 23.52 19.86
CA ARG A 195 3.36 24.28 19.49
C ARG A 195 3.69 25.77 19.37
N VAL A 196 4.40 26.34 20.35
CA VAL A 196 4.85 27.73 20.34
C VAL A 196 5.74 27.99 19.12
N THR A 197 6.79 27.18 18.94
CA THR A 197 7.72 27.31 17.80
C THR A 197 6.99 27.27 16.46
N GLN A 198 6.02 26.38 16.31
CA GLN A 198 5.28 26.20 15.05
C GLN A 198 4.35 27.39 14.76
N ILE A 199 3.62 27.91 15.76
CA ILE A 199 2.79 29.12 15.56
C ILE A 199 3.67 30.33 15.25
N MET A 200 4.79 30.51 15.95
CA MET A 200 5.75 31.59 15.66
C MET A 200 6.25 31.51 14.20
N SER A 201 6.58 30.31 13.72
CA SER A 201 6.99 30.09 12.33
C SER A 201 5.88 30.43 11.33
N LEU A 202 4.65 29.96 11.57
CA LEU A 202 3.50 30.16 10.69
C LEU A 202 3.10 31.63 10.54
N TYR A 203 3.17 32.38 11.65
CA TYR A 203 2.78 33.79 11.67
C TYR A 203 3.93 34.75 11.40
N LYS A 204 5.17 34.27 11.19
CA LYS A 204 6.37 35.11 10.99
C LYS A 204 6.23 36.23 9.96
N ALA A 205 5.47 36.00 8.88
CA ALA A 205 5.25 36.98 7.81
C ALA A 205 3.98 37.81 7.97
N THR A 206 3.31 37.73 9.12
CA THR A 206 2.03 38.41 9.41
C THR A 206 2.23 39.57 10.39
N PRO A 207 1.37 40.60 10.38
CA PRO A 207 1.48 41.71 11.33
C PRO A 207 1.29 41.28 12.79
N GLU A 208 0.58 40.18 13.04
CA GLU A 208 0.35 39.61 14.38
C GLU A 208 1.66 39.08 15.03
N TYR A 209 2.70 38.84 14.23
CA TYR A 209 3.96 38.27 14.70
C TYR A 209 4.64 39.08 15.80
N ILE A 210 4.59 40.42 15.72
CA ILE A 210 5.22 41.30 16.72
C ILE A 210 4.58 41.05 18.09
N LYS A 211 3.26 40.94 18.15
CA LYS A 211 2.58 40.72 19.42
C LYS A 211 2.80 39.31 19.96
N LEU A 212 2.95 38.32 19.07
CA LEU A 212 3.35 36.98 19.46
C LEU A 212 4.78 36.93 20.05
N LEU A 213 5.72 37.70 19.50
CA LEU A 213 7.07 37.83 20.07
C LEU A 213 7.05 38.37 21.49
N GLU A 214 6.27 39.43 21.74
CA GLU A 214 6.13 40.00 23.09
C GLU A 214 5.58 38.98 24.10
N LEU A 215 4.55 38.21 23.70
CA LEU A 215 3.99 37.14 24.55
C LEU A 215 5.03 36.04 24.80
N PHE A 216 5.81 35.67 23.78
CA PHE A 216 6.86 34.67 23.91
C PHE A 216 7.98 35.12 24.86
N GLU A 217 8.46 36.35 24.71
CA GLU A 217 9.49 36.93 25.59
C GLU A 217 9.01 37.08 27.03
N SER A 218 7.70 37.28 27.23
CA SER A 218 7.07 37.34 28.56
C SER A 218 6.89 35.96 29.21
N GLY A 219 7.22 34.87 28.51
CA GLY A 219 7.05 33.50 29.01
C GLY A 219 5.61 33.01 29.02
N GLU A 220 4.73 33.59 28.20
CA GLU A 220 3.33 33.20 28.12
C GLU A 220 3.15 31.84 27.44
N SER A 221 2.09 31.13 27.85
CA SER A 221 1.75 29.80 27.32
C SER A 221 1.31 29.85 25.85
N TYR A 222 1.37 28.70 25.18
CA TYR A 222 0.78 28.51 23.86
C TYR A 222 -0.71 28.91 23.84
N GLN A 223 -1.45 28.58 24.89
CA GLN A 223 -2.87 28.89 24.99
C GLN A 223 -3.11 30.42 24.98
N ALA A 224 -2.28 31.19 25.68
CA ALA A 224 -2.37 32.65 25.68
C ALA A 224 -2.11 33.24 24.27
N MET A 225 -1.15 32.69 23.53
CA MET A 225 -0.89 33.06 22.13
C MET A 225 -2.07 32.73 21.21
N LYS A 226 -2.64 31.52 21.36
CA LYS A 226 -3.83 31.09 20.61
C LYS A 226 -5.02 32.01 20.87
N ASP A 227 -5.28 32.35 22.14
CA ASP A 227 -6.37 33.25 22.53
C ASP A 227 -6.16 34.66 21.99
N HIS A 228 -4.93 35.14 21.92
CA HIS A 228 -4.61 36.40 21.27
C HIS A 228 -4.97 36.37 19.77
N LEU A 229 -4.52 35.35 19.04
CA LEU A 229 -4.80 35.22 17.61
C LEU A 229 -6.30 35.09 17.32
N ILE A 230 -7.04 34.33 18.14
CA ILE A 230 -8.50 34.21 18.00
C ILE A 230 -9.18 35.56 18.20
N ARG A 231 -8.75 36.34 19.21
CA ARG A 231 -9.29 37.69 19.45
C ARG A 231 -9.02 38.63 18.26
N VAL A 232 -7.80 38.61 17.71
CA VAL A 232 -7.44 39.44 16.55
C VAL A 232 -8.28 39.04 15.33
N GLU A 233 -8.43 37.74 15.05
CA GLU A 233 -9.27 37.25 13.95
C GLU A 233 -10.73 37.70 14.12
N PHE A 234 -11.28 37.61 15.33
CA PHE A 234 -12.65 38.03 15.63
C PHE A 234 -12.84 39.52 15.37
N ILE A 235 -11.94 40.38 15.86
CA ILE A 235 -11.99 41.83 15.64
C ILE A 235 -11.87 42.14 14.14
N ALA A 236 -10.95 41.50 13.43
CA ALA A 236 -10.77 41.69 11.99
C ALA A 236 -12.02 41.33 11.18
N ARG A 237 -12.73 40.25 11.55
CA ARG A 237 -14.03 39.89 10.96
C ARG A 237 -15.09 40.95 11.21
N GLN A 238 -15.28 41.37 12.46
CA GLN A 238 -16.25 42.41 12.83
C GLN A 238 -16.00 43.72 12.06
N MET A 239 -14.73 44.13 11.95
CA MET A 239 -14.32 45.33 11.21
C MET A 239 -14.48 45.20 9.68
N SER A 240 -14.47 43.97 9.16
CA SER A 240 -14.73 43.70 7.74
C SER A 240 -16.22 43.74 7.44
N ASP A 241 -17.05 43.18 8.33
CA ASP A 241 -18.52 43.20 8.22
C ASP A 241 -19.07 44.63 8.30
N LEU A 242 -18.53 45.46 9.20
CA LEU A 242 -18.87 46.88 9.30
C LEU A 242 -18.50 47.67 8.04
N ARG A 243 -17.39 47.32 7.37
CA ARG A 243 -16.97 47.95 6.11
C ARG A 243 -17.76 47.45 4.91
N GLY A 244 -18.15 46.17 4.88
CA GLY A 244 -19.02 45.60 3.85
C GLY A 244 -20.46 46.14 3.90
N GLY A 245 -20.94 46.55 5.08
CA GLY A 245 -22.26 47.16 5.26
C GLY A 245 -22.40 48.60 4.77
N MET A 246 -21.31 49.29 4.40
CA MET A 246 -21.34 50.69 3.95
C MET A 246 -21.39 50.88 2.41
N SER A 247 -21.53 49.81 1.62
CA SER A 247 -21.50 49.89 0.14
C SER A 247 -22.87 49.84 -0.56
N VAL A 248 -24.00 50.02 0.14
CA VAL A 248 -25.32 50.16 -0.51
C VAL A 248 -26.14 51.25 0.16
N ARG A 249 -25.83 52.54 -0.10
CA ARG A 249 -26.77 53.69 -0.19
C ARG A 249 -26.11 54.88 -0.89
N ARG A 250 -25.74 54.73 -2.16
CA ARG A 250 -25.89 55.83 -3.14
C ARG A 250 -27.14 55.43 -3.92
N GLY A 251 -28.34 55.77 -3.44
CA GLY A 251 -28.80 57.14 -3.53
C GLY A 251 -29.36 57.32 -4.93
N ASP A 252 -30.50 56.67 -5.17
CA ASP A 252 -31.38 56.98 -6.29
C ASP A 252 -31.73 58.46 -6.21
N ILE A 253 -31.06 59.29 -6.99
CA ILE A 253 -31.64 60.56 -7.42
C ILE A 253 -32.26 60.26 -8.76
N SER A 254 -33.55 59.92 -8.71
CA SER A 254 -34.40 59.77 -9.87
C SER A 254 -34.37 61.06 -10.68
N SER A 255 -33.94 60.93 -11.93
CA SER A 255 -34.27 61.86 -12.99
C SER A 255 -35.79 61.96 -13.11
N SER A 256 -36.35 63.06 -12.63
CA SER A 256 -37.75 63.40 -12.92
C SER A 256 -37.89 64.91 -13.09
N LYS A 257 -38.10 65.28 -14.36
CA LYS A 257 -38.91 66.40 -14.85
C LYS A 257 -38.51 67.80 -14.39
N LEU A 258 -37.92 68.55 -15.32
CA LEU A 258 -38.18 69.99 -15.48
C LEU A 258 -38.32 70.28 -16.98
N GLU A 259 -39.56 70.20 -17.47
CA GLU A 259 -40.05 70.95 -18.61
C GLU A 259 -41.09 71.97 -18.09
N CYS A 260 -41.06 73.18 -18.68
CA CYS A 260 -41.96 74.34 -18.52
C CYS A 260 -41.78 75.13 -17.20
N PHE A 261 -41.46 76.42 -17.16
CA PHE A 261 -41.54 77.55 -18.09
C PHE A 261 -40.28 78.43 -18.00
#